data_AF-A0A1V3S9K1-F1
#
_entry.id   AF-A0A1V3S9K1-F1
#
_cell.length_a   1.000
_cell.length_b   1.000
_cell.length_c   1.000
_cell.angle_alpha   90.00
_cell.angle_beta   90.00
_cell.angle_gamma   90.00
#
_symmetry.space_group_name_H-M   'P 1'
#
loop_
_entity.id
_entity.type
_entity.pdbx_description
1 polymer ?
#
loop_
_entity_poly.entity_id
_entity_poly.type
_entity_poly.pdbx_seq_one_letter_code
_entity_poly.pdbx_strand_id
1 'polypeptide(L)'
;MRNIKTREGFEFWDKLNALPRFAFLLSPSGKSVQKFEDQAMGNWIDVHEAQKVVDQAQDEINQFRAERDALQLLLNQRDEQNHSLEQRRQAEQQACQAAEKHAERYLWLLANADLMHWENMLRCADLEGIESINQFIDAAINAADEVDNPRQATDSDWRMNPCKQGHRDVGAAGGVAHCYTCDEKIEAATTQEAFERWNATHPAAQP
;
A
#
# COMPACT_ATOMS: atom_id res chain seq x y z
N MET A 1 -46.06 14.38 3.98
CA MET A 1 -47.34 15.09 4.12
C MET A 1 -48.27 14.56 3.04
N ARG A 2 -49.43 13.97 3.36
CA ARG A 2 -50.31 13.36 2.32
C ARG A 2 -50.98 14.47 1.50
N ASN A 3 -50.87 14.41 0.18
CA ASN A 3 -51.52 15.39 -0.69
C ASN A 3 -52.96 14.98 -0.97
N ILE A 4 -53.88 15.42 -0.10
CA ILE A 4 -55.31 15.09 -0.18
C ILE A 4 -55.96 15.69 -1.44
N LYS A 5 -55.31 16.67 -2.08
CA LYS A 5 -55.83 17.32 -3.29
C LYS A 5 -55.57 16.50 -4.55
N THR A 6 -54.44 15.80 -4.64
CA THR A 6 -54.08 14.99 -5.82
C THR A 6 -54.43 13.51 -5.68
N ARG A 7 -54.75 13.03 -4.46
CA ARG A 7 -54.99 11.60 -4.12
C ARG A 7 -53.86 10.65 -4.52
N GLU A 8 -52.67 11.19 -4.76
CA GLU A 8 -51.48 10.40 -5.06
C GLU A 8 -51.13 9.53 -3.85
N GLY A 9 -50.93 8.23 -4.09
CA GLY A 9 -50.73 7.21 -3.06
C GLY A 9 -52.01 6.59 -2.49
N PHE A 10 -53.19 6.90 -3.05
CA PHE A 10 -54.48 6.27 -2.68
C PHE A 10 -55.00 5.28 -3.72
N GLU A 11 -54.22 4.94 -4.74
CA GLU A 11 -54.65 4.12 -5.88
C GLU A 11 -55.15 2.75 -5.43
N PHE A 12 -54.46 2.11 -4.48
CA PHE A 12 -54.87 0.84 -3.90
C PHE A 12 -56.08 0.95 -2.97
N TRP A 13 -56.19 2.05 -2.25
CA TRP A 13 -57.37 2.34 -1.43
C TRP A 13 -58.61 2.53 -2.31
N ASP A 14 -58.44 3.18 -3.45
CA ASP A 14 -59.52 3.40 -4.42
C ASP A 14 -59.90 2.09 -5.11
N LYS A 15 -58.93 1.25 -5.48
CA LYS A 15 -59.18 -0.13 -5.97
C LYS A 15 -59.95 -0.97 -4.94
N LEU A 16 -59.58 -0.91 -3.66
CA LEU A 16 -60.25 -1.67 -2.60
C LEU A 16 -61.70 -1.19 -2.37
N ASN A 17 -61.95 0.11 -2.47
CA ASN A 17 -63.30 0.66 -2.36
C ASN A 17 -64.17 0.42 -3.60
N ALA A 18 -63.56 0.16 -4.75
CA ALA A 18 -64.25 -0.21 -5.97
C ALA A 18 -64.71 -1.68 -6.00
N LEU A 19 -64.26 -2.51 -5.05
CA LEU A 19 -64.67 -3.91 -4.97
C LEU A 19 -66.19 -4.05 -4.70
N PRO A 20 -66.83 -5.08 -5.29
CA PRO A 20 -68.22 -5.40 -5.00
C PRO A 20 -68.47 -5.57 -3.49
N ARG A 21 -69.56 -4.96 -3.01
CA ARG A 21 -70.00 -5.07 -1.63
C ARG A 21 -71.23 -5.95 -1.53
N PHE A 22 -71.25 -6.76 -0.49
CA PHE A 22 -72.28 -7.77 -0.26
C PHE A 22 -73.01 -7.52 1.06
N ALA A 23 -74.32 -7.70 1.02
CA ALA A 23 -75.20 -7.79 2.17
C ALA A 23 -75.69 -9.23 2.31
N PHE A 24 -75.87 -9.67 3.55
CA PHE A 24 -76.41 -10.99 3.87
C PHE A 24 -77.71 -10.80 4.61
N LEU A 25 -78.81 -11.29 4.02
CA LEU A 25 -80.16 -11.17 4.58
C LEU A 25 -80.75 -12.56 4.77
N LEU A 26 -81.54 -12.74 5.83
CA LEU A 26 -82.31 -13.97 6.01
C LEU A 26 -83.43 -14.02 4.97
N SER A 27 -83.58 -15.17 4.31
CA SER A 27 -84.71 -15.41 3.43
C SER A 27 -86.04 -15.24 4.19
N PRO A 28 -87.15 -14.85 3.53
CA PRO A 28 -88.45 -14.69 4.19
C PRO A 28 -88.96 -15.94 4.93
N SER A 29 -88.48 -17.13 4.55
CA SER A 29 -88.79 -18.40 5.21
C SER A 29 -87.98 -18.66 6.48
N GLY A 30 -86.98 -17.84 6.78
CA GLY A 30 -86.05 -17.96 7.92
C GLY A 30 -85.06 -19.14 7.84
N LYS A 31 -85.10 -19.95 6.77
CA LYS A 31 -84.33 -21.20 6.65
C LYS A 31 -82.98 -21.05 5.95
N SER A 32 -82.72 -19.90 5.32
CA SER A 32 -81.49 -19.67 4.55
C SER A 32 -81.04 -18.21 4.64
N VAL A 33 -79.74 -17.98 4.40
CA VAL A 33 -79.15 -16.65 4.22
C VAL A 33 -78.92 -16.44 2.73
N GLN A 34 -79.37 -15.30 2.21
CA GLN A 34 -79.17 -14.89 0.83
C GLN A 34 -78.09 -13.80 0.75
N LYS A 35 -77.16 -13.99 -0.19
CA LYS A 35 -76.12 -13.01 -0.52
C LYS A 35 -76.66 -12.11 -1.64
N PHE A 36 -76.62 -10.80 -1.41
CA PHE A 36 -76.97 -9.79 -2.42
C PHE A 36 -75.79 -8.86 -2.61
N GLU A 37 -75.49 -8.54 -3.87
CA GLU A 37 -74.57 -7.47 -4.21
C GLU A 37 -75.31 -6.13 -4.10
N ASP A 38 -74.89 -5.31 -3.15
CA ASP A 38 -75.48 -3.99 -2.91
C ASP A 38 -74.37 -3.07 -2.41
N GLN A 39 -74.03 -2.07 -3.23
CA GLN A 39 -72.98 -1.12 -2.91
C GLN A 39 -73.42 -0.07 -1.86
N ALA A 40 -74.72 0.11 -1.66
CA ALA A 40 -75.29 1.05 -0.69
C ALA A 40 -75.54 0.41 0.68
N MET A 41 -75.96 -0.86 0.74
CA MET A 41 -76.24 -1.57 2.01
C MET A 41 -75.24 -2.66 2.38
N GLY A 42 -74.39 -3.11 1.45
CA GLY A 42 -73.39 -4.14 1.70
C GLY A 42 -72.20 -3.61 2.47
N ASN A 43 -71.81 -4.30 3.55
CA ASN A 43 -70.62 -3.98 4.34
C ASN A 43 -69.50 -5.00 4.20
N TRP A 44 -69.73 -6.07 3.44
CA TRP A 44 -68.78 -7.17 3.28
C TRP A 44 -68.17 -7.15 1.88
N ILE A 45 -66.87 -7.37 1.78
CA ILE A 45 -66.15 -7.54 0.51
C ILE A 45 -65.64 -8.97 0.41
N ASP A 46 -65.41 -9.46 -0.80
CA ASP A 46 -64.78 -10.76 -0.99
C ASP A 46 -63.30 -10.69 -0.56
N VAL A 47 -62.91 -11.59 0.33
CA VAL A 47 -61.54 -11.64 0.88
C VAL A 47 -60.53 -11.91 -0.23
N HIS A 48 -60.86 -12.75 -1.21
CA HIS A 48 -59.94 -13.07 -2.30
C HIS A 48 -59.70 -11.86 -3.21
N GLU A 49 -60.74 -11.08 -3.49
CA GLU A 49 -60.59 -9.85 -4.28
C GLU A 49 -59.83 -8.77 -3.52
N ALA A 50 -60.07 -8.63 -2.21
CA ALA A 50 -59.29 -7.75 -1.36
C ALA A 50 -57.82 -8.16 -1.30
N GLN A 51 -57.54 -9.47 -1.21
CA GLN A 51 -56.19 -10.02 -1.17
C GLN A 51 -55.40 -9.65 -2.43
N LYS A 52 -55.99 -9.74 -3.63
CA LYS A 52 -55.32 -9.35 -4.88
C LYS A 52 -54.84 -7.89 -4.86
N VAL A 53 -55.65 -6.97 -4.32
CA VAL A 53 -55.28 -5.55 -4.23
C VAL A 53 -54.12 -5.35 -3.27
N VAL A 54 -54.13 -6.07 -2.14
CA VAL A 54 -53.06 -6.01 -1.13
C VAL A 54 -51.76 -6.63 -1.67
N ASP A 55 -51.84 -7.77 -2.36
CA ASP A 55 -50.69 -8.42 -2.97
C ASP A 55 -50.03 -7.50 -4.00
N GLN A 56 -50.84 -6.87 -4.88
CA GLN A 56 -50.33 -5.89 -5.84
C GLN A 56 -49.63 -4.71 -5.14
N ALA A 57 -50.22 -4.18 -4.07
CA ALA A 57 -49.61 -3.09 -3.30
C ALA A 57 -48.29 -3.54 -2.64
N GLN A 58 -48.25 -4.77 -2.14
CA GLN A 58 -47.06 -5.34 -1.51
C GLN A 58 -45.92 -5.55 -2.52
N ASP A 59 -46.24 -5.97 -3.74
CA ASP A 59 -45.28 -6.11 -4.84
C ASP A 59 -44.66 -4.76 -5.23
N GLU A 60 -45.49 -3.72 -5.40
CA GLU A 60 -44.98 -2.36 -5.71
C GLU A 60 -44.12 -1.81 -4.55
N ILE A 61 -44.52 -2.04 -3.30
CA ILE A 61 -43.71 -1.66 -2.13
C ILE A 61 -42.36 -2.39 -2.14
N ASN A 62 -42.35 -3.68 -2.49
CA ASN A 62 -41.12 -4.46 -2.57
C ASN A 62 -40.21 -3.95 -3.69
N GLN A 63 -40.78 -3.60 -4.84
CA GLN A 63 -40.03 -2.99 -5.94
C GLN A 63 -39.41 -1.65 -5.52
N PHE A 64 -40.20 -0.74 -4.94
CA PHE A 64 -39.67 0.55 -4.48
C PHE A 64 -38.59 0.41 -3.40
N ARG A 65 -38.70 -0.59 -2.52
CA ARG A 65 -37.65 -0.89 -1.54
C ARG A 65 -36.37 -1.33 -2.24
N ALA A 66 -36.47 -2.23 -3.21
CA ALA A 66 -35.32 -2.70 -3.98
C ALA A 66 -34.65 -1.57 -4.76
N GLU A 67 -35.43 -0.71 -5.42
CA GLU A 67 -34.92 0.46 -6.15
C GLU A 67 -34.24 1.46 -5.22
N ARG A 68 -34.87 1.78 -4.08
CA ARG A 68 -34.28 2.64 -3.05
C ARG A 68 -32.94 2.08 -2.56
N ASP A 69 -32.89 0.79 -2.27
CA ASP A 69 -31.68 0.16 -1.72
C ASP A 69 -30.56 0.13 -2.79
N ALA A 70 -30.90 -0.12 -4.06
CA ALA A 70 -29.96 -0.01 -5.17
C ALA A 70 -29.43 1.42 -5.37
N LEU A 71 -30.31 2.43 -5.30
CA LEU A 71 -29.93 3.83 -5.39
C LEU A 71 -29.06 4.26 -4.22
N GLN A 72 -29.36 3.81 -3.00
CA GLN A 72 -28.55 4.08 -1.83
C GLN A 72 -27.14 3.51 -1.97
N LEU A 73 -27.02 2.30 -2.53
CA LEU A 73 -25.72 1.70 -2.79
C LEU A 73 -24.90 2.53 -3.80
N LEU A 74 -25.54 2.99 -4.88
CA LEU A 74 -24.87 3.83 -5.88
C LEU A 74 -24.42 5.18 -5.29
N LEU A 75 -25.24 5.80 -4.44
CA LEU A 75 -24.87 7.03 -3.75
C LEU A 75 -23.64 6.83 -2.87
N ASN A 76 -23.62 5.77 -2.05
CA ASN A 76 -22.49 5.45 -1.19
C ASN A 76 -21.20 5.23 -2.02
N GLN A 77 -21.30 4.49 -3.14
CA GLN A 77 -20.16 4.28 -4.04
C GLN A 77 -19.66 5.59 -4.65
N ARG A 78 -20.56 6.51 -5.01
CA ARG A 78 -20.18 7.82 -5.55
C ARG A 78 -19.53 8.71 -4.49
N ASP A 79 -20.00 8.66 -3.26
CA ASP A 79 -19.41 9.41 -2.16
C ASP A 79 -17.99 8.92 -1.85
N GLU A 80 -17.76 7.60 -1.86
CA GLU A 80 -16.42 7.02 -1.73
C GLU A 80 -15.49 7.46 -2.87
N GLN A 81 -15.98 7.43 -4.12
CA GLN A 81 -15.21 7.90 -5.27
C GLN A 81 -14.87 9.39 -5.16
N ASN A 82 -15.83 10.23 -4.78
CA ASN A 82 -15.61 11.66 -4.60
C ASN A 82 -14.60 11.92 -3.49
N HIS A 83 -14.67 11.18 -2.38
CA HIS A 83 -13.72 11.30 -1.30
C HIS A 83 -12.29 10.98 -1.76
N SER A 84 -12.11 9.89 -2.53
CA SER A 84 -10.81 9.53 -3.11
C SER A 84 -10.28 10.59 -4.08
N LEU A 85 -11.15 11.15 -4.94
CA LEU A 85 -10.77 12.21 -5.86
C LEU A 85 -10.40 13.51 -5.15
N GLU A 86 -11.11 13.86 -4.08
CA GLU A 86 -10.79 15.02 -3.24
C GLU A 86 -9.42 14.87 -2.57
N GLN A 87 -9.14 13.71 -2.00
CA GLN A 87 -7.82 13.42 -1.42
C GLN A 87 -6.70 13.55 -2.46
N ARG A 88 -6.89 13.00 -3.67
CA ARG A 88 -5.91 13.12 -4.75
C ARG A 88 -5.70 14.57 -5.18
N ARG A 89 -6.77 15.32 -5.38
CA ARG A 89 -6.70 16.75 -5.72
C ARG A 89 -5.95 17.54 -4.65
N GLN A 90 -6.20 17.27 -3.37
CA GLN A 90 -5.50 17.93 -2.27
C GLN A 90 -4.00 17.59 -2.28
N ALA A 91 -3.64 16.31 -2.48
CA ALA A 91 -2.26 15.89 -2.57
C ALA A 91 -1.53 16.52 -3.77
N GLU A 92 -2.19 16.57 -4.94
CA GLU A 92 -1.67 17.24 -6.14
C GLU A 92 -1.48 18.73 -5.90
N GLN A 93 -2.45 19.40 -5.27
CA GLN A 93 -2.34 20.83 -4.95
C GLN A 93 -1.20 21.12 -3.96
N GLN A 94 -1.01 20.27 -2.95
CA GLN A 94 0.11 20.37 -2.01
C GLN A 94 1.45 20.16 -2.72
N ALA A 95 1.53 19.19 -3.63
CA ALA A 95 2.73 18.94 -4.42
C ALA A 95 3.08 20.13 -5.34
N CYS A 96 2.08 20.74 -5.98
CA CYS A 96 2.26 21.95 -6.77
C CYS A 96 2.77 23.12 -5.92
N GLN A 97 2.17 23.37 -4.76
CA GLN A 97 2.63 24.43 -3.85
C GLN A 97 4.07 24.18 -3.35
N ALA A 98 4.42 22.94 -3.06
CA ALA A 98 5.79 22.59 -2.70
C ALA A 98 6.76 22.86 -3.86
N ALA A 99 6.41 22.44 -5.07
CA ALA A 99 7.21 22.68 -6.27
C ALA A 99 7.37 24.17 -6.57
N GLU A 100 6.33 24.98 -6.40
CA GLU A 100 6.38 26.44 -6.53
C GLU A 100 7.37 27.05 -5.54
N LYS A 101 7.29 26.68 -4.26
CA LYS A 101 8.26 27.13 -3.24
C LYS A 101 9.69 26.73 -3.57
N HIS A 102 9.90 25.50 -4.05
CA HIS A 102 11.22 25.05 -4.50
C HIS A 102 11.73 25.86 -5.69
N ALA A 103 10.87 26.18 -6.65
CA ALA A 103 11.21 26.99 -7.81
C ALA A 103 11.55 28.44 -7.43
N GLU A 104 10.72 29.07 -6.59
CA GLU A 104 10.99 30.41 -6.05
C GLU A 104 12.34 30.47 -5.33
N ARG A 105 12.62 29.45 -4.52
CA ARG A 105 13.90 29.33 -3.81
C ARG A 105 15.07 29.15 -4.77
N TYR A 106 14.92 28.34 -5.81
CA TYR A 106 15.97 28.16 -6.82
C TYR A 106 16.23 29.47 -7.58
N LEU A 107 15.18 30.20 -7.95
CA LEU A 107 15.30 31.52 -8.58
C LEU A 107 16.00 32.53 -7.65
N TRP A 108 15.68 32.52 -6.36
CA TRP A 108 16.36 33.36 -5.37
C TRP A 108 17.85 33.01 -5.25
N LEU A 109 18.21 31.72 -5.20
CA LEU A 109 19.59 31.27 -5.18
C LEU A 109 20.36 31.71 -6.42
N LEU A 110 19.77 31.58 -7.61
CA LEU A 110 20.38 32.05 -8.86
C LEU A 110 20.61 33.56 -8.86
N ALA A 111 19.63 34.35 -8.41
CA ALA A 111 19.74 35.80 -8.36
C ALA A 111 20.79 36.30 -7.34
N ASN A 112 21.12 35.50 -6.33
CA ASN A 112 22.05 35.87 -5.27
C ASN A 112 23.37 35.09 -5.31
N ALA A 113 23.60 34.27 -6.34
CA ALA A 113 24.77 33.40 -6.44
C ALA A 113 26.10 34.16 -6.38
N ASP A 114 26.17 35.34 -7.00
CA ASP A 114 27.38 36.18 -7.00
C ASP A 114 27.63 36.90 -5.66
N LEU A 115 26.58 37.07 -4.83
CA LEU A 115 26.64 37.75 -3.53
C LEU A 115 26.87 36.78 -2.36
N MET A 116 26.74 35.47 -2.59
CA MET A 116 26.77 34.46 -1.54
C MET A 116 28.11 33.72 -1.54
N HIS A 117 28.92 33.92 -0.50
CA HIS A 117 30.05 33.04 -0.22
C HIS A 117 29.53 31.59 -0.06
N TRP A 118 30.24 30.62 -0.63
CA TRP A 118 29.83 29.20 -0.74
C TRP A 118 29.28 28.57 0.57
N GLU A 119 29.75 29.04 1.73
CA GLU A 119 29.28 28.64 3.07
C GLU A 119 27.81 29.05 3.34
N ASN A 120 27.37 30.22 2.85
CA ASN A 120 25.97 30.65 2.97
C ASN A 120 25.06 29.92 1.97
N MET A 121 25.61 29.49 0.84
CA MET A 121 24.89 28.70 -0.16
C MET A 121 24.48 27.33 0.41
N LEU A 122 25.32 26.71 1.24
CA LEU A 122 25.02 25.46 1.97
C LEU A 122 23.94 25.65 3.04
N ARG A 123 23.87 26.80 3.72
CA ARG A 123 22.78 27.11 4.69
C ARG A 123 21.44 27.37 4.01
N CYS A 124 21.41 28.12 2.91
CA CYS A 124 20.18 28.36 2.14
C CYS A 124 19.75 27.14 1.31
N ALA A 125 20.59 26.13 1.19
CA ALA A 125 20.25 24.80 0.66
C ALA A 125 19.37 23.97 1.62
N ASP A 126 18.96 24.50 2.78
CA ASP A 126 17.94 23.95 3.70
C ASP A 126 17.98 22.42 3.69
N LEU A 127 19.16 21.95 4.06
CA LEU A 127 19.48 20.55 4.08
C LEU A 127 18.88 19.96 5.36
N GLU A 128 17.56 19.84 5.40
CA GLU A 128 16.92 18.80 6.24
C GLU A 128 17.48 17.41 5.86
N GLY A 129 18.12 17.28 4.69
CA GLY A 129 18.95 16.14 4.28
C GLY A 129 20.40 16.11 4.82
N ILE A 130 20.98 17.17 5.40
CA ILE A 130 22.34 17.10 5.98
C ILE A 130 22.34 16.26 7.24
N GLU A 131 21.31 16.36 8.10
CA GLU A 131 21.20 15.48 9.26
C GLU A 131 21.05 14.02 8.82
N SER A 132 20.30 13.75 7.74
CA SER A 132 20.25 12.43 7.12
C SER A 132 21.61 11.99 6.56
N ILE A 133 22.35 12.87 5.88
CA ILE A 133 23.68 12.54 5.33
C ILE A 133 24.68 12.26 6.45
N ASN A 134 24.69 13.06 7.51
CA ASN A 134 25.54 12.83 8.68
C ASN A 134 25.16 11.53 9.38
N GLN A 135 23.87 11.22 9.52
CA GLN A 135 23.41 9.92 10.03
C GLN A 135 23.83 8.75 9.12
N PHE A 136 23.80 8.91 7.79
CA PHE A 136 24.31 7.91 6.84
C PHE A 136 25.82 7.73 6.93
N ILE A 137 26.58 8.81 7.12
CA ILE A 137 28.03 8.78 7.30
C ILE A 137 28.38 8.10 8.62
N ASP A 138 27.71 8.46 9.72
CA ASP A 138 27.91 7.84 11.03
C ASP A 138 27.52 6.36 11.01
N ALA A 139 26.43 5.98 10.34
CA ALA A 139 26.05 4.58 10.16
C ALA A 139 27.08 3.80 9.32
N ALA A 140 27.64 4.41 8.28
CA ALA A 140 28.67 3.80 7.45
C ALA A 140 30.02 3.65 8.19
N ILE A 141 30.38 4.62 9.04
CA ILE A 141 31.57 4.55 9.89
C ILE A 141 31.40 3.46 10.96
N ASN A 142 30.25 3.40 11.63
CA ASN A 142 29.97 2.36 12.62
C ASN A 142 29.88 0.95 11.98
N ALA A 143 29.31 0.84 10.78
CA ALA A 143 29.30 -0.42 10.03
C ALA A 143 30.69 -0.84 9.52
N ALA A 144 31.62 0.10 9.36
CA ALA A 144 33.01 -0.21 9.04
C ALA A 144 33.80 -0.67 10.28
N ASP A 145 33.49 -0.14 11.47
CA ASP A 145 34.10 -0.54 12.74
C ASP A 145 33.58 -1.90 13.27
N GLU A 146 32.39 -2.36 12.89
CA GLU A 146 31.88 -3.70 13.24
C GLU A 146 32.49 -4.86 12.42
N VAL A 147 33.37 -4.58 11.44
CA VAL A 147 34.00 -5.59 10.56
C VAL A 147 35.42 -5.94 11.03
N ASP A 148 35.76 -5.73 12.30
CA ASP A 148 37.01 -6.22 12.90
C ASP A 148 36.76 -7.22 14.05
N ASN A 149 36.29 -8.42 13.68
CA ASN A 149 36.57 -9.65 14.44
C ASN A 149 36.72 -10.83 13.45
N PRO A 150 37.85 -11.57 13.46
CA PRO A 150 38.40 -12.16 12.24
C PRO A 150 37.87 -13.56 11.94
N ARG A 151 37.49 -13.73 10.66
CA ARG A 151 37.83 -14.85 9.76
C ARG A 151 37.80 -16.27 10.34
N GLN A 152 36.67 -16.93 10.10
CA GLN A 152 36.68 -18.35 9.75
C GLN A 152 37.67 -18.59 8.60
N ALA A 153 38.60 -19.51 8.84
CA ALA A 153 39.62 -19.96 7.92
C ALA A 153 39.01 -20.47 6.61
N THR A 154 39.26 -19.77 5.51
CA THR A 154 39.19 -20.34 4.16
C THR A 154 40.35 -19.79 3.32
N ASP A 155 41.19 -20.73 2.92
CA ASP A 155 42.11 -20.78 1.78
C ASP A 155 42.97 -19.56 1.39
N SER A 156 44.29 -19.80 1.33
CA SER A 156 45.33 -19.02 0.61
C SER A 156 46.21 -18.02 1.39
N ASP A 157 46.56 -18.26 2.67
CA ASP A 157 47.65 -17.48 3.30
C ASP A 157 49.01 -18.16 3.10
N TRP A 158 49.51 -18.13 1.86
CA TRP A 158 50.83 -18.65 1.47
C TRP A 158 51.93 -17.69 1.94
N ARG A 159 52.20 -17.65 3.24
CA ARG A 159 53.26 -16.82 3.82
C ARG A 159 54.62 -17.51 3.74
N MET A 160 55.57 -16.89 3.06
CA MET A 160 56.96 -17.32 3.09
C MET A 160 57.67 -16.77 4.33
N ASN A 161 58.43 -17.61 4.99
CA ASN A 161 59.28 -17.20 6.10
C ASN A 161 60.44 -16.33 5.59
N PRO A 162 60.97 -15.41 6.42
CA PRO A 162 62.11 -14.59 6.05
C PRO A 162 63.33 -15.45 5.64
N CYS A 163 64.21 -14.92 4.80
CA CYS A 163 65.48 -15.60 4.48
C CYS A 163 66.37 -15.75 5.74
N LYS A 164 67.49 -16.48 5.66
CA LYS A 164 68.38 -16.70 6.83
C LYS A 164 68.97 -15.41 7.40
N GLN A 165 69.02 -14.35 6.60
CA GLN A 165 69.48 -13.02 7.02
C GLN A 165 68.34 -12.17 7.62
N GLY A 166 67.12 -12.70 7.70
CA GLY A 166 65.96 -12.04 8.29
C GLY A 166 65.20 -11.12 7.33
N HIS A 167 65.58 -11.03 6.06
CA HIS A 167 64.85 -10.23 5.07
C HIS A 167 63.47 -10.84 4.78
N ARG A 168 62.46 -9.97 4.76
CA ARG A 168 61.05 -10.34 4.55
C ARG A 168 60.59 -10.18 3.09
N ASP A 169 61.44 -9.63 2.24
CA ASP A 169 61.18 -9.47 0.81
C ASP A 169 61.54 -10.78 0.09
N VAL A 170 60.62 -11.75 0.22
CA VAL A 170 60.74 -13.11 -0.29
C VAL A 170 59.52 -13.47 -1.12
N GLY A 171 59.71 -14.19 -2.22
CA GLY A 171 58.61 -14.59 -3.10
C GLY A 171 58.90 -15.89 -3.85
N ALA A 172 57.83 -16.61 -4.18
CA ALA A 172 57.89 -17.83 -4.98
C ALA A 172 57.07 -17.69 -6.26
N ALA A 173 57.71 -17.90 -7.41
CA ALA A 173 57.06 -17.89 -8.72
C ALA A 173 57.82 -18.80 -9.71
N GLY A 174 57.10 -19.45 -10.61
CA GLY A 174 57.68 -20.26 -11.70
C GLY A 174 58.57 -21.42 -11.24
N GLY A 175 58.30 -22.01 -10.07
CA GLY A 175 59.16 -23.05 -9.49
C GLY A 175 60.41 -22.53 -8.77
N VAL A 176 60.54 -21.23 -8.54
CA VAL A 176 61.66 -20.63 -7.81
C VAL A 176 61.17 -19.81 -6.63
N ALA A 177 61.69 -20.10 -5.43
CA ALA A 177 61.51 -19.31 -4.22
C ALA A 177 62.81 -18.55 -3.95
N HIS A 178 62.76 -17.22 -3.79
CA HIS A 178 63.96 -16.42 -3.58
C HIS A 178 63.73 -15.17 -2.73
N CYS A 179 64.82 -14.66 -2.17
CA CYS A 179 64.86 -13.35 -1.52
C CYS A 179 65.40 -12.29 -2.48
N TYR A 180 64.63 -11.21 -2.67
CA TYR A 180 64.98 -10.11 -3.57
C TYR A 180 66.09 -9.19 -3.03
N THR A 181 66.49 -9.36 -1.76
CA THR A 181 67.51 -8.53 -1.12
C THR A 181 68.90 -9.17 -1.11
N CYS A 182 68.99 -10.49 -0.96
CA CYS A 182 70.28 -11.20 -0.84
C CYS A 182 70.49 -12.30 -1.88
N ASP A 183 69.59 -12.43 -2.86
CA ASP A 183 69.61 -13.42 -3.94
C ASP A 183 69.67 -14.90 -3.50
N GLU A 184 69.36 -15.19 -2.24
CA GLU A 184 69.16 -16.58 -1.78
C GLU A 184 67.97 -17.17 -2.53
N LYS A 185 68.15 -18.34 -3.17
CA LYS A 185 67.11 -18.98 -3.98
C LYS A 185 67.06 -20.50 -3.85
N ILE A 186 65.87 -21.06 -4.06
CA ILE A 186 65.57 -22.50 -4.09
C ILE A 186 64.71 -22.78 -5.31
N GLU A 187 65.11 -23.79 -6.08
CA GLU A 187 64.41 -24.20 -7.30
C GLU A 187 63.71 -25.56 -7.09
N ALA A 188 62.51 -25.70 -7.64
CA ALA A 188 61.67 -26.89 -7.61
C ALA A 188 60.85 -27.01 -8.91
N ALA A 189 60.16 -28.14 -9.09
CA ALA A 189 59.40 -28.38 -10.32
C ALA A 189 58.13 -27.51 -10.39
N THR A 190 57.59 -27.09 -9.24
CA THR A 190 56.41 -26.23 -9.15
C THR A 190 56.60 -25.11 -8.13
N THR A 191 55.85 -24.01 -8.28
CA THR A 191 55.89 -22.89 -7.33
C THR A 191 55.51 -23.30 -5.90
N GLN A 192 54.58 -24.26 -5.77
CA GLN A 192 54.18 -24.80 -4.48
C GLN A 192 55.31 -25.56 -3.80
N GLU A 193 56.00 -26.45 -4.53
CA GLU A 193 57.15 -27.17 -3.98
C GLU A 193 58.29 -26.22 -3.60
N ALA A 194 58.51 -25.16 -4.38
CA ALA A 194 59.52 -24.16 -4.07
C ALA A 194 59.17 -23.41 -2.77
N PHE A 195 57.88 -23.05 -2.58
CA PHE A 195 57.36 -22.43 -1.36
C PHE A 195 57.51 -23.34 -0.13
N GLU A 196 57.10 -24.61 -0.24
CA GLU A 196 57.18 -25.56 0.87
C GLU A 196 58.64 -25.84 1.27
N ARG A 197 59.54 -26.00 0.28
CA ARG A 197 60.99 -26.16 0.53
C ARG A 197 61.61 -24.92 1.16
N TRP A 198 61.17 -23.73 0.75
CA TRP A 198 61.63 -22.48 1.34
C TRP A 198 61.27 -22.42 2.81
N ASN A 199 60.00 -22.65 3.16
CA ASN A 199 59.55 -22.59 4.55
C ASN A 199 60.14 -23.70 5.43
N ALA A 200 60.42 -24.88 4.86
CA ALA A 200 61.10 -25.96 5.58
C ALA A 200 62.57 -25.63 5.91
N THR A 201 63.26 -24.92 5.03
CA THR A 201 64.68 -24.55 5.21
C THR A 201 64.87 -23.23 5.96
N HIS A 202 63.81 -22.44 6.06
CA HIS A 202 63.75 -21.17 6.77
C HIS A 202 62.66 -21.22 7.83
N PRO A 203 62.84 -21.97 8.93
CA PRO A 203 61.85 -22.00 9.98
C PRO A 203 61.65 -20.59 10.55
N ALA A 204 60.39 -20.20 10.80
CA ALA A 204 60.08 -18.93 11.45
C ALA A 204 60.85 -18.88 12.79
N ALA A 205 61.68 -17.85 12.96
CA ALA A 205 62.41 -17.66 14.22
C ALA A 205 61.38 -17.62 15.36
N GLN A 206 61.45 -18.60 16.26
CA GLN A 206 60.67 -18.56 17.49
C GLN A 206 61.14 -17.36 18.32
N PRO A 207 60.22 -16.59 18.93
CA PRO A 207 60.56 -15.44 19.77
C PRO A 207 61.40 -15.85 21.00
#